data_AF-A0A7W1C8M2-F1
#
_entry.id   AF-A0A7W1C8M2-F1
#
_cell.length_a   1.000
_cell.length_b   1.000
_cell.length_c   1.000
_cell.angle_alpha   90.00
_cell.angle_beta   90.00
_cell.angle_gamma   90.00
#
_symmetry.space_group_name_H-M   'P 1'
#
loop_
_entity.id
_entity.type
_entity.pdbx_description
1 polymer ?
#
loop_
_entity_poly.entity_id
_entity_poly.type
_entity_poly.pdbx_seq_one_letter_code
_entity_poly.pdbx_strand_id
1 'polypeptide(L)' 'MKSFLASDEGVAEVRERVAAAKRDGITSVPTFVVENGELIGGSDRIEEVLRAARAADAPGRVPAAGGG' A
#
# COMPACT_ATOMS: atom_id res chain seq x y z
N MET A 1 -25.12 16.54 7.62
CA MET A 1 -23.93 16.48 6.74
C MET A 1 -22.72 17.26 7.25
N LYS A 2 -22.86 18.33 8.07
CA LYS A 2 -21.70 19.09 8.61
C LYS A 2 -21.10 18.50 9.90
N SER A 3 -21.85 17.69 10.64
CA SER A 3 -21.42 17.12 11.92
C SER A 3 -20.32 16.07 11.77
N PHE A 4 -20.31 15.28 10.70
CA PHE A 4 -19.27 14.25 10.48
C PHE A 4 -17.90 14.87 10.17
N LEU A 5 -17.87 15.93 9.34
CA LEU A 5 -16.63 16.67 9.01
C LEU A 5 -16.10 17.53 10.17
N ALA A 6 -16.98 17.88 11.11
CA ALA A 6 -16.65 18.68 12.30
C ALA A 6 -16.59 17.84 13.58
N SER A 7 -16.70 16.51 13.48
CA SER A 7 -16.60 15.63 14.64
C SER A 7 -15.13 15.41 14.98
N ASP A 8 -14.77 15.63 16.24
CA ASP A 8 -13.43 15.34 16.78
C ASP A 8 -13.03 13.88 16.56
N GLU A 9 -14.02 12.97 16.50
CA GLU A 9 -13.84 11.55 16.20
C GLU A 9 -13.29 11.31 14.79
N GLY A 10 -13.86 11.97 13.77
CA GLY A 10 -13.39 11.85 12.39
C GLY A 10 -11.98 12.41 12.20
N VAL A 11 -11.64 13.47 12.93
CA VAL A 11 -10.28 14.04 12.93
C VAL A 11 -9.29 13.09 13.61
N ALA A 12 -9.68 12.45 14.71
CA ALA A 12 -8.85 11.47 15.41
C ALA A 12 -8.54 10.25 14.53
N GLU A 13 -9.55 9.70 13.86
CA GLU A 13 -9.42 8.58 12.91
C GLU A 13 -8.43 8.90 11.78
N VAL A 14 -8.57 10.07 11.15
CA VAL A 14 -7.66 10.50 10.07
C VAL A 14 -6.24 10.67 10.58
N ARG A 15 -6.05 11.28 11.76
CA ARG A 15 -4.72 11.45 12.36
C ARG A 15 -4.05 10.12 12.68
N GLU A 16 -4.81 9.16 13.20
CA GLU A 16 -4.32 7.81 13.48
C GLU A 16 -3.86 7.11 12.21
N ARG A 17 -4.65 7.16 11.13
CA ARG A 17 -4.30 6.59 9.84
C ARG A 17 -3.06 7.23 9.23
N VAL A 18 -2.93 8.55 9.31
CA VAL A 18 -1.74 9.27 8.83
C VAL A 18 -0.51 8.91 9.66
N ALA A 19 -0.66 8.76 10.99
CA ALA A 19 0.43 8.33 11.85
C ALA A 19 0.87 6.88 11.56
N ALA A 20 -0.09 5.99 11.24
CA ALA A 20 0.20 4.64 10.79
C ALA A 20 0.96 4.64 9.47
N ALA A 21 0.46 5.33 8.45
CA ALA A 21 1.14 5.44 7.15
C ALA A 21 2.58 5.96 7.28
N LYS A 22 2.82 6.96 8.14
CA LYS A 22 4.18 7.45 8.42
C LYS A 22 5.08 6.41 9.08
N ARG A 23 4.56 5.62 10.01
CA ARG A 23 5.29 4.51 10.65
C ARG A 23 5.67 3.45 9.63
N ASP A 24 4.84 3.26 8.61
CA ASP A 24 5.05 2.32 7.52
C ASP A 24 5.95 2.89 6.40
N GLY A 25 6.56 4.07 6.61
CA GLY A 25 7.48 4.69 5.65
C GLY A 25 6.82 5.47 4.51
N ILE A 26 5.49 5.63 4.54
CA ILE A 26 4.75 6.39 3.54
C ILE A 26 4.91 7.89 3.82
N THR A 27 5.57 8.60 2.90
CA THR A 27 5.87 10.04 3.04
C THR A 27 5.17 10.93 2.02
N SER A 28 4.53 10.35 1.00
CA SER A 28 3.83 11.08 -0.05
C SER A 28 2.55 10.35 -0.46
N VAL A 29 1.70 11.02 -1.23
CA VAL A 29 0.48 10.44 -1.79
C VAL A 29 0.40 10.76 -3.30
N PRO A 30 -0.14 9.85 -4.13
CA PRO A 30 -0.58 8.49 -3.78
C PRO A 30 0.60 7.53 -3.56
N THR A 31 0.41 6.55 -2.66
CA THR A 31 1.31 5.39 -2.47
C THR A 31 0.46 4.14 -2.39
N PHE A 32 0.85 3.12 -3.16
CA PHE A 32 0.22 1.81 -3.17
C PHE A 32 1.05 0.84 -2.33
N VAL A 33 0.39 0.08 -1.45
CA VAL A 33 1.00 -0.98 -0.66
C VAL A 33 0.55 -2.31 -1.24
N VAL A 34 1.50 -3.12 -1.72
CA VAL A 34 1.23 -4.44 -2.28
C VAL A 34 1.40 -5.50 -1.19
N GLU A 35 0.72 -6.65 -1.29
CA GLU A 35 0.70 -7.70 -0.25
C GLU A 35 2.09 -8.25 0.11
N ASN A 36 3.04 -8.21 -0.84
CA ASN A 36 4.45 -8.56 -0.60
C ASN A 36 5.22 -7.49 0.22
N GLY A 37 4.56 -6.42 0.67
CA GLY A 37 5.16 -5.31 1.43
C GLY A 37 5.80 -4.23 0.56
N GLU A 38 5.69 -4.31 -0.76
CA GLU A 38 6.25 -3.33 -1.68
C GLU A 38 5.45 -2.02 -1.67
N LEU A 39 6.16 -0.89 -1.62
CA LEU A 39 5.59 0.46 -1.62
C LEU A 39 5.88 1.16 -2.96
N ILE A 40 4.83 1.50 -3.70
CA ILE A 40 4.95 2.15 -5.01
C ILE A 40 4.32 3.54 -4.93
N GLY A 41 5.14 4.58 -5.04
CA GLY A 41 4.71 5.98 -4.97
C GLY A 41 4.48 6.61 -6.36
N GLY A 42 3.51 7.51 -6.44
CA GLY A 42 3.25 8.31 -7.63
C GLY A 42 2.00 7.89 -8.41
N SER A 43 1.38 8.86 -9.08
CA SER A 43 0.15 8.66 -9.85
C SER A 43 0.39 8.10 -11.26
N ASP A 44 1.63 8.09 -11.73
CA ASP A 44 2.07 7.66 -13.07
C ASP A 44 2.59 6.22 -13.11
N ARG A 45 2.55 5.50 -11.98
CA ARG A 45 3.15 4.17 -11.80
C ARG A 45 2.17 3.01 -11.85
N ILE A 46 1.00 3.18 -12.46
CA ILE A 46 -0.07 2.17 -12.40
C ILE A 46 0.33 0.81 -12.98
N GLU A 47 1.12 0.79 -14.06
CA GLU A 47 1.64 -0.46 -14.66
C GLU A 47 2.59 -1.23 -13.74
N GLU A 48 3.34 -0.50 -12.90
CA GLU A 48 4.23 -1.07 -11.89
C GLU A 48 3.41 -1.71 -10.76
N VAL A 49 2.37 -1.01 -10.29
CA VAL A 49 1.41 -1.52 -9.29
C VAL A 49 0.75 -2.81 -9.76
N LEU A 50 0.26 -2.85 -11.00
CA LEU A 50 -0.39 -4.04 -11.56
C LEU A 50 0.58 -5.22 -11.68
N ARG A 51 1.85 -4.97 -12.01
CA ARG A 51 2.87 -6.01 -12.10
C ARG A 51 3.21 -6.59 -10.73
N ALA A 52 3.40 -5.73 -9.73
CA ALA A 52 3.68 -6.13 -8.35
C ALA A 52 2.51 -6.91 -7.74
N ALA A 53 1.27 -6.44 -7.94
CA ALA A 53 0.07 -7.13 -7.48
C ALA A 53 -0.05 -8.55 -8.08
N ARG A 54 0.21 -8.71 -9.38
CA ARG A 54 0.21 -10.04 -10.02
C ARG A 54 1.32 -10.95 -9.50
N ALA A 55 2.50 -10.39 -9.18
CA ALA A 55 3.60 -11.16 -8.63
C ALA A 55 3.31 -11.63 -7.20
N ALA A 56 2.61 -10.82 -6.40
CA ALA A 56 2.19 -11.18 -5.05
C ALA A 56 1.12 -12.29 -5.03
N ASP A 57 0.22 -12.32 -6.01
CA ASP A 57 -0.84 -13.33 -6.17
C ASP A 57 -0.33 -14.66 -6.76
N ALA A 58 0.89 -14.68 -7.32
CA ALA A 58 1.42 -15.88 -7.94
C ALA A 58 1.71 -16.96 -6.87
N PRO A 59 1.18 -18.19 -7.00
CA PRO A 59 1.47 -19.28 -6.07
C PRO A 59 2.98 -19.53 -6.03
N GLY A 60 3.50 -19.67 -4.81
CA GLY A 60 4.93 -19.73 -4.50
C GLY A 60 5.75 -20.43 -5.56
N ARG A 61 6.64 -19.69 -6.21
CA ARG A 61 7.58 -20.21 -7.20
C ARG A 61 8.42 -21.28 -6.53
N VAL A 62 8.19 -22.55 -6.87
CA VAL A 62 9.08 -23.64 -6.47
C VAL A 62 10.44 -23.33 -7.10
N PRO A 63 11.54 -23.20 -6.33
CA PRO A 63 12.86 -23.05 -6.93
C PRO A 63 13.09 -24.25 -7.84
N ALA A 64 13.45 -24.00 -9.10
CA ALA A 64 13.77 -25.04 -10.06
C ALA A 64 14.88 -25.92 -9.47
N ALA A 65 14.53 -27.15 -9.10
CA ALA A 65 15.49 -28.14 -8.66
C ALA A 65 16.45 -28.43 -9.81
N GLY A 66 17.75 -28.21 -9.53
CA GLY A 66 18.89 -28.92 -10.13
C GLY A 66 18.92 -29.06 -11.65
N GLY A 67 19.81 -28.32 -12.29
CA GLY A 67 20.33 -28.68 -13.60
C GLY A 67 20.93 -30.09 -13.58
N GLY A 68 20.67 -30.84 -14.65
CA GLY A 68 21.42 -32.02 -15.06
C GLY A 68 22.15 -31.73 -16.37
#